data_AF-A0A8D8MNM7-F1
#
_entry.id   AF-A0A8D8MNM7-F1
#
_cell.length_a   1.000
_cell.length_b   1.000
_cell.length_c   1.000
_cell.angle_alpha   90.00
_cell.angle_beta   90.00
_cell.angle_gamma   90.00
#
_symmetry.space_group_name_H-M   'P 1'
#
loop_
_entity.id
_entity.type
_entity.pdbx_description
1 polymer ?
#
loop_
_entity_poly.entity_id
_entity_poly.type
_entity_poly.pdbx_seq_one_letter_code
_entity_poly.pdbx_strand_id
1 'polypeptide(L)'
;MRTIPFILLVKCLVIVLAKSSTQQQVENVKNVGCDRQENFEEIFANLEESIASNFTALSERIAKLEKLNETLTMSQESKNKGIISDVPTVCNNSNQHGPIITSCKEPSTSGVFRMQNPNVQVFCEMDSFNGGWLVIQQRVDRTFDFNRSWAEYRDGFGTVGKNDSFWLSLEAVHQITGRGSCELAVEMKEGSGHYKYARYSQFGVAGEDDKYRLTVEGYLKRAGDMLSHHNGMKFSTFDDNNDPGDIKCAQRFGGWWFRQCFLCNLNYPGGGTWHPFTDEEFILSYTRMMIRCE
;
A
#
# COMPACT_ATOMS: atom_id res chain seq x y z
N MET A 1 -0.72 -21.67 37.19
CA MET A 1 -1.75 -21.48 36.16
C MET A 1 -1.07 -21.53 34.81
N ARG A 2 -1.22 -22.62 34.04
CA ARG A 2 -0.62 -22.75 32.71
C ARG A 2 -1.54 -22.05 31.71
N THR A 3 -1.04 -21.00 31.06
CA THR A 3 -1.70 -20.32 29.94
C THR A 3 -1.77 -21.28 28.75
N ILE A 4 -2.98 -21.56 28.26
CA ILE A 4 -3.20 -22.33 27.05
C ILE A 4 -2.77 -21.44 25.86
N PRO A 5 -1.91 -21.92 24.93
CA PRO A 5 -1.48 -21.13 23.79
C PRO A 5 -2.68 -20.66 22.96
N PHE A 6 -2.71 -19.38 22.56
CA PHE A 6 -3.76 -18.79 21.73
C PHE A 6 -4.06 -19.62 20.46
N ILE A 7 -3.04 -20.29 19.93
CA ILE A 7 -3.13 -21.21 18.78
C ILE A 7 -4.00 -22.45 19.08
N LEU A 8 -3.95 -23.00 20.29
CA LEU A 8 -4.79 -24.13 20.69
C LEU A 8 -6.27 -23.71 20.83
N LEU A 9 -6.53 -22.48 21.29
CA LEU A 9 -7.88 -21.91 21.35
C LEU A 9 -8.46 -21.68 19.96
N VAL A 10 -7.67 -21.14 19.02
CA VAL A 10 -8.10 -20.95 17.62
C VAL A 10 -8.32 -22.30 16.93
N LYS A 11 -7.45 -23.30 17.15
CA LYS A 11 -7.65 -24.67 16.62
C LYS A 11 -8.94 -25.30 17.15
N CYS A 12 -9.21 -25.20 18.46
CA CYS A 12 -10.47 -25.69 19.03
C CYS A 12 -11.68 -24.94 18.48
N LEU A 13 -11.62 -23.60 18.35
CA LEU A 13 -12.73 -22.80 17.85
C LEU A 13 -13.05 -23.11 16.38
N VAL A 14 -12.03 -23.27 15.54
CA VAL A 14 -12.20 -23.65 14.13
C VAL A 14 -12.78 -25.07 14.00
N ILE A 15 -12.34 -26.02 14.83
CA ILE A 15 -12.90 -27.40 14.85
C ILE A 15 -14.36 -27.38 15.33
N VAL A 16 -14.70 -26.57 16.33
CA VAL A 16 -16.07 -26.44 16.86
C VAL A 16 -17.00 -25.77 15.83
N LEU A 17 -16.55 -24.70 15.18
CA LEU A 17 -17.31 -24.01 14.12
C LEU A 17 -17.47 -24.87 12.87
N ALA A 18 -16.43 -25.62 12.49
CA ALA A 18 -16.50 -26.58 11.38
C ALA A 18 -17.50 -27.70 11.69
N LYS A 19 -17.50 -28.24 12.93
CA LYS A 19 -18.47 -29.24 13.40
C LYS A 19 -19.90 -28.72 13.45
N SER A 20 -20.14 -27.48 13.89
CA SER A 20 -21.49 -26.92 13.93
C SER A 20 -22.04 -26.64 12.53
N SER A 21 -21.18 -26.15 11.61
CA SER A 21 -21.55 -25.95 10.21
C SER A 21 -21.85 -27.26 9.48
N THR A 22 -21.12 -28.34 9.76
CA THR A 22 -21.39 -29.67 9.19
C THR A 22 -22.65 -30.30 9.78
N GLN A 23 -22.90 -30.17 11.09
CA GLN A 23 -24.16 -30.64 11.68
C GLN A 23 -25.39 -29.94 11.08
N GLN A 24 -25.34 -28.62 10.90
CA GLN A 24 -26.42 -27.84 10.27
C GLN A 24 -26.67 -28.28 8.82
N GLN A 25 -25.62 -28.63 8.07
CA GLN A 25 -25.72 -29.10 6.68
C GLN A 25 -26.26 -30.54 6.60
N VAL A 26 -25.89 -31.43 7.54
CA VAL A 26 -26.43 -32.80 7.63
C VAL A 26 -27.92 -32.79 7.97
N GLU A 27 -28.36 -31.88 8.85
CA GLU A 27 -29.78 -31.74 9.22
C GLU A 27 -30.63 -31.23 8.05
N ASN A 28 -30.07 -30.34 7.21
CA ASN A 28 -30.72 -29.86 5.99
C ASN A 28 -30.86 -30.95 4.90
N VAL A 29 -29.98 -31.95 4.88
CA VAL A 29 -30.01 -33.07 3.91
C VAL A 29 -31.00 -34.16 4.31
N LYS A 30 -31.27 -34.36 5.61
CA LYS A 30 -32.24 -35.35 6.11
C LYS A 30 -33.70 -35.08 5.73
N ASN A 31 -34.02 -33.88 5.23
CA ASN A 31 -35.37 -33.46 4.87
C ASN A 31 -35.77 -33.73 3.40
N VAL A 32 -34.97 -34.48 2.64
CA VAL A 32 -35.28 -34.89 1.26
C VAL A 32 -35.50 -36.41 1.23
N GLY A 33 -36.67 -36.85 0.74
CA GLY A 33 -37.25 -38.18 0.98
C GLY A 33 -36.48 -39.42 0.50
N CYS A 34 -36.81 -40.55 1.14
CA CYS A 34 -36.28 -41.91 0.96
C CYS A 34 -36.46 -42.46 -0.45
N ASP A 35 -35.32 -42.75 -1.12
CA ASP A 35 -35.13 -43.90 -2.04
C ASP A 35 -33.69 -43.95 -2.63
N ARG A 36 -32.75 -43.18 -2.07
CA ARG A 36 -31.35 -43.14 -2.55
C ARG A 36 -30.31 -43.11 -1.41
N GLN A 37 -30.67 -43.57 -0.22
CA GLN A 37 -29.92 -43.30 1.02
C GLN A 37 -28.62 -44.12 1.18
N GLU A 38 -28.53 -45.33 0.62
CA GLU A 38 -27.36 -46.19 0.82
C GLU A 38 -26.12 -45.69 0.04
N ASN A 39 -26.28 -45.05 -1.12
CA ASN A 39 -25.15 -44.52 -1.88
C ASN A 39 -24.63 -43.17 -1.36
N PHE A 40 -25.46 -42.35 -0.72
CA PHE A 40 -25.02 -41.03 -0.27
C PHE A 40 -24.13 -41.11 0.97
N GLU A 41 -24.46 -41.94 1.96
CA GLU A 41 -23.62 -42.06 3.16
C GLU A 41 -22.23 -42.60 2.85
N GLU A 42 -22.12 -43.55 1.92
CA GLU A 42 -20.83 -44.05 1.44
C GLU A 42 -20.04 -42.97 0.70
N ILE A 43 -20.70 -42.17 -0.17
CA ILE A 43 -20.05 -41.05 -0.85
C ILE A 43 -19.58 -39.99 0.15
N PHE A 44 -20.38 -39.67 1.17
CA PHE A 44 -20.00 -38.71 2.22
C PHE A 44 -18.83 -39.24 3.05
N ALA A 45 -18.84 -40.50 3.47
CA ALA A 45 -17.74 -41.11 4.21
C ALA A 45 -16.43 -41.10 3.40
N ASN A 46 -16.50 -41.45 2.11
CA ASN A 46 -15.35 -41.41 1.20
C ASN A 46 -14.82 -39.99 0.99
N LEU A 47 -15.72 -39.00 0.93
CA LEU A 47 -15.34 -37.60 0.79
C LEU A 47 -14.69 -37.06 2.08
N GLU A 48 -15.22 -37.40 3.25
CA GLU A 48 -14.65 -37.05 4.55
C GLU A 48 -13.25 -37.63 4.73
N GLU A 49 -13.06 -38.90 4.35
CA GLU A 49 -11.76 -39.57 4.41
C GLU A 49 -10.74 -38.93 3.46
N SER A 50 -11.18 -38.57 2.24
CA SER A 50 -10.36 -37.86 1.27
C SER A 50 -9.95 -36.46 1.76
N ILE A 51 -10.88 -35.71 2.35
CA ILE A 51 -10.62 -34.38 2.93
C ILE A 51 -9.65 -34.50 4.11
N ALA A 52 -9.86 -35.47 5.00
CA ALA A 52 -8.99 -35.70 6.16
C ALA A 52 -7.56 -36.09 5.73
N SER A 53 -7.43 -36.95 4.71
CA SER A 53 -6.14 -37.34 4.14
C SER A 53 -5.41 -36.14 3.52
N ASN A 54 -6.12 -35.34 2.70
CA ASN A 54 -5.56 -34.13 2.10
C ASN A 54 -5.13 -33.09 3.15
N PHE A 55 -5.91 -32.91 4.22
CA PHE A 55 -5.57 -31.99 5.30
C PHE A 55 -4.35 -32.46 6.10
N THR A 56 -4.22 -33.77 6.30
CA THR A 56 -3.05 -34.39 6.95
C THR A 56 -1.79 -34.17 6.10
N ALA A 57 -1.87 -34.44 4.80
CA ALA A 57 -0.77 -34.21 3.86
C ALA A 57 -0.38 -32.72 3.77
N LEU A 58 -1.34 -31.81 3.81
CA LEU A 58 -1.09 -30.36 3.82
C LEU A 58 -0.41 -29.94 5.13
N SER A 59 -0.86 -30.47 6.26
CA SER A 59 -0.28 -30.18 7.58
C SER A 59 1.18 -30.65 7.67
N GLU A 60 1.50 -31.82 7.12
CA GLU A 60 2.88 -32.31 7.03
C GLU A 60 3.78 -31.43 6.13
N ARG A 61 3.23 -30.91 5.02
CA ARG A 61 3.97 -29.99 4.14
C ARG A 61 4.26 -28.67 4.84
N ILE A 62 3.31 -28.12 5.60
CA ILE A 62 3.50 -26.89 6.38
C ILE A 62 4.60 -27.08 7.44
N ALA A 63 4.56 -28.19 8.20
CA ALA A 63 5.60 -28.48 9.19
C ALA A 63 7.00 -28.60 8.57
N LYS A 64 7.11 -29.17 7.35
CA LYS A 64 8.37 -29.22 6.61
C LYS A 64 8.85 -27.83 6.17
N LEU A 65 7.94 -26.95 5.76
CA LEU A 65 8.27 -25.57 5.38
C LEU A 65 8.75 -24.74 6.58
N GLU A 66 8.11 -24.88 7.74
CA GLU A 66 8.53 -24.20 8.97
C GLU A 66 9.97 -24.60 9.36
N LYS A 67 10.26 -25.91 9.34
CA LYS A 67 11.61 -26.43 9.62
C LYS A 67 12.65 -25.97 8.59
N LEU A 68 12.27 -25.86 7.32
CA LEU A 68 13.14 -25.33 6.27
C LEU A 68 13.42 -23.84 6.49
N ASN A 69 12.41 -23.06 6.90
CA ASN A 69 12.55 -21.64 7.20
C ASN A 69 13.49 -21.39 8.40
N GLU A 70 13.38 -22.20 9.46
CA GLU A 70 14.31 -22.15 10.60
C GLU A 70 15.76 -22.47 10.16
N THR A 71 15.92 -23.48 9.30
CA THR A 71 17.25 -23.86 8.77
C THR A 71 17.85 -22.76 7.89
N LEU A 72 17.03 -22.10 7.06
CA LEU A 72 17.44 -20.96 6.25
C LEU A 72 17.84 -19.76 7.11
N THR A 73 17.08 -19.48 8.16
CA THR A 73 17.38 -18.39 9.11
C THR A 73 18.72 -18.63 9.81
N MET A 74 18.98 -19.85 10.31
CA MET A 74 20.28 -20.20 10.92
C MET A 74 21.44 -20.18 9.90
N SER A 75 21.17 -20.49 8.64
CA SER A 75 22.17 -20.44 7.56
C SER A 75 22.51 -19.00 7.13
N GLN A 76 21.58 -18.05 7.29
CA GLN A 76 21.81 -16.62 7.07
C GLN A 76 22.63 -16.00 8.21
N GLU A 77 22.35 -16.37 9.46
CA GLU A 77 23.10 -15.87 10.62
C GLU A 77 24.56 -16.36 10.64
N SER A 78 24.82 -17.61 10.25
CA SER A 78 26.18 -18.16 10.16
C SER A 78 27.01 -17.55 9.02
N LYS A 79 26.38 -17.18 7.90
CA LYS A 79 27.04 -16.42 6.81
C LYS A 79 27.30 -14.95 7.22
N ASN A 80 26.42 -14.33 7.99
CA ASN A 80 26.63 -12.97 8.51
C ASN A 80 27.71 -12.90 9.60
N LYS A 81 27.94 -13.99 10.36
CA LYS A 81 28.97 -14.05 11.41
C LYS A 81 30.40 -14.25 10.86
N GLY A 82 30.54 -14.81 9.66
CA GLY A 82 31.83 -15.02 8.98
C GLY A 82 32.38 -13.81 8.22
N ILE A 83 31.64 -12.69 8.17
CA ILE A 83 32.05 -11.46 7.46
C ILE A 83 32.57 -10.38 8.44
N ILE A 84 32.42 -10.58 9.76
CA ILE A 84 32.75 -9.60 10.80
C ILE A 84 33.92 -10.10 11.67
N SER A 85 35.10 -10.29 11.09
CA SER A 85 36.33 -10.46 11.88
C SER A 85 37.55 -9.66 11.41
N ASP A 86 37.50 -9.02 10.23
CA ASP A 86 38.66 -8.29 9.69
C ASP A 86 38.32 -6.90 9.11
N VAL A 87 37.33 -6.20 9.67
CA VAL A 87 37.11 -4.78 9.36
C VAL A 87 37.69 -3.94 10.50
N PRO A 88 38.73 -3.13 10.26
CA PRO A 88 39.20 -2.17 11.25
C PRO A 88 38.06 -1.19 11.56
N THR A 89 37.76 -1.01 12.85
CA THR A 89 36.85 0.04 13.33
C THR A 89 37.43 1.41 13.00
N VAL A 90 37.18 1.87 11.79
CA VAL A 90 37.20 3.29 11.45
C VAL A 90 35.76 3.78 11.63
N CYS A 91 35.52 4.55 12.69
CA CYS A 91 34.32 5.36 12.79
C CYS A 91 34.37 6.46 11.73
N ASN A 92 34.07 6.12 10.48
CA ASN A 92 33.80 7.10 9.43
C ASN A 92 32.31 7.43 9.45
N ASN A 93 32.00 8.59 10.03
CA ASN A 93 30.76 9.33 9.77
C ASN A 93 30.75 9.80 8.30
N SER A 94 30.51 8.88 7.38
CA SER A 94 30.33 9.23 5.96
C SER A 94 29.26 8.32 5.33
N ASN A 95 28.16 8.96 4.92
CA ASN A 95 27.13 8.49 3.98
C ASN A 95 25.94 7.69 4.54
N GLN A 96 25.25 8.25 5.54
CA GLN A 96 23.80 8.01 5.78
C GLN A 96 22.89 8.70 4.74
N HIS A 97 23.49 9.27 3.69
CA HIS A 97 22.81 10.06 2.67
C HIS A 97 23.16 9.44 1.33
N GLY A 98 22.16 8.95 0.59
CA GLY A 98 22.34 8.51 -0.79
C GLY A 98 22.94 9.62 -1.67
N PRO A 99 23.35 9.32 -2.91
CA PRO A 99 23.98 10.31 -3.78
C PRO A 99 23.12 11.58 -3.89
N ILE A 100 23.78 12.74 -3.83
CA ILE A 100 23.10 14.04 -3.94
C ILE A 100 22.81 14.31 -5.42
N ILE A 101 21.56 14.65 -5.73
CA ILE A 101 21.07 14.94 -7.08
C ILE A 101 20.31 16.27 -7.09
N THR A 102 20.20 16.92 -8.24
CA THR A 102 19.34 18.09 -8.45
C THR A 102 18.01 17.73 -9.12
N SER A 103 17.98 16.59 -9.81
CA SER A 103 16.79 16.08 -10.48
C SER A 103 16.81 14.55 -10.59
N CYS A 104 15.64 13.92 -10.52
CA CYS A 104 15.50 12.49 -10.81
C CYS A 104 15.79 12.12 -12.28
N LYS A 105 16.09 13.10 -13.16
CA LYS A 105 16.61 12.86 -14.51
C LYS A 105 18.08 12.41 -14.53
N GLU A 106 18.84 12.63 -13.46
CA GLU A 106 20.27 12.33 -13.41
C GLU A 106 20.60 10.83 -13.23
N PRO A 107 19.93 10.07 -12.34
CA PRO A 107 20.26 8.66 -12.14
C PRO A 107 19.91 7.80 -13.36
N SER A 108 20.61 6.68 -13.53
CA SER A 108 20.30 5.68 -14.56
C SER A 108 19.42 4.52 -14.07
N THR A 109 19.26 4.38 -12.75
CA THR A 109 18.52 3.28 -12.12
C THR A 109 17.64 3.79 -10.99
N SER A 110 16.49 3.14 -10.78
CA SER A 110 15.58 3.46 -9.69
C SER A 110 16.26 3.31 -8.33
N GLY A 111 16.01 4.24 -7.40
CA GLY A 111 16.71 4.23 -6.11
C GLY A 111 16.39 5.40 -5.21
N VAL A 112 16.95 5.35 -4.00
CA VAL A 112 16.85 6.42 -3.00
C VAL A 112 18.05 7.35 -3.15
N PHE A 113 17.78 8.64 -3.27
CA PHE A 113 18.76 9.70 -3.44
C PHE A 113 18.49 10.83 -2.46
N ARG A 114 19.40 11.79 -2.38
CA ARG A 114 19.16 13.03 -1.64
C ARG A 114 19.01 14.18 -2.63
N MET A 115 17.84 14.78 -2.67
CA MET A 115 17.62 16.00 -3.43
C MET A 115 18.45 17.12 -2.79
N GLN A 116 19.20 17.89 -3.58
CA GLN A 116 20.02 19.00 -3.07
C GLN A 116 19.13 20.13 -2.54
N ASN A 117 18.06 20.42 -3.28
CA ASN A 117 17.12 21.48 -2.97
C ASN A 117 15.72 21.00 -3.39
N PRO A 118 14.76 20.79 -2.48
CA PRO A 118 14.90 20.78 -1.02
C PRO A 118 15.85 19.66 -0.56
N ASN A 119 16.53 19.86 0.58
CA ASN A 119 17.49 18.91 1.15
C ASN A 119 16.79 17.68 1.78
N VAL A 120 16.17 16.83 0.96
CA VAL A 120 15.30 15.72 1.39
C VAL A 120 15.67 14.41 0.70
N GLN A 121 15.40 13.27 1.35
CA GLN A 121 15.51 11.96 0.70
C GLN A 121 14.34 11.77 -0.28
N VAL A 122 14.65 11.23 -1.46
CA VAL A 122 13.68 11.04 -2.54
C VAL A 122 13.85 9.67 -3.18
N PHE A 123 12.76 9.11 -3.70
CA PHE A 123 12.82 7.91 -4.53
C PHE A 123 12.65 8.32 -5.99
N CYS A 124 13.67 8.04 -6.80
CA CYS A 124 13.61 8.23 -8.24
C CYS A 124 13.24 6.92 -8.91
N GLU A 125 12.23 6.96 -9.77
CA GLU A 125 11.74 5.84 -10.58
C GLU A 125 12.23 6.01 -12.02
N MET A 126 13.04 5.05 -12.48
CA MET A 126 13.72 5.09 -13.77
C MET A 126 13.21 4.05 -14.76
N ASP A 127 12.47 3.03 -14.31
CA ASP A 127 12.02 1.92 -15.13
C ASP A 127 10.67 2.21 -15.81
N SER A 128 9.86 3.09 -15.19
CA SER A 128 8.51 3.43 -15.63
C SER A 128 8.50 4.69 -16.51
N PHE A 129 7.71 4.70 -17.58
CA PHE A 129 7.46 5.89 -18.43
C PHE A 129 8.72 6.66 -18.88
N ASN A 130 9.75 5.94 -19.32
CA ASN A 130 11.07 6.46 -19.74
C ASN A 130 11.88 7.11 -18.61
N GLY A 131 11.55 6.82 -17.34
CA GLY A 131 12.30 7.27 -16.18
C GLY A 131 12.27 8.78 -15.94
N GLY A 132 13.08 9.23 -14.98
CA GLY A 132 13.15 10.63 -14.59
C GLY A 132 12.10 11.05 -13.57
N TRP A 133 11.42 10.09 -12.92
CA TRP A 133 10.26 10.35 -12.09
C TRP A 133 10.64 10.46 -10.63
N LEU A 134 10.22 11.54 -9.98
CA LEU A 134 10.25 11.69 -8.53
C LEU A 134 8.95 11.15 -7.95
N VAL A 135 9.02 10.15 -7.07
CA VAL A 135 7.84 9.61 -6.38
C VAL A 135 7.50 10.49 -5.18
N ILE A 136 6.28 11.03 -5.15
CA ILE A 136 5.81 11.97 -4.11
C ILE A 136 4.80 11.35 -3.14
N GLN A 137 4.14 10.28 -3.55
CA GLN A 137 3.26 9.47 -2.72
C GLN A 137 3.37 8.03 -3.20
N GLN A 138 3.45 7.09 -2.26
CA GLN A 138 3.40 5.66 -2.57
C GLN A 138 2.65 4.90 -1.48
N ARG A 139 1.79 3.97 -1.91
CA ARG A 139 1.25 2.89 -1.09
C ARG A 139 1.63 1.58 -1.73
N VAL A 140 2.30 0.72 -0.99
CA VAL A 140 2.60 -0.66 -1.41
C VAL A 140 1.62 -1.68 -0.86
N ASP A 141 0.84 -1.27 0.15
CA ASP A 141 -0.23 -2.03 0.77
C ASP A 141 -1.30 -1.10 1.40
N ARG A 142 -2.28 -1.72 2.07
CA ARG A 142 -3.43 -1.06 2.70
C ARG A 142 -3.25 -0.78 4.20
N THR A 143 -2.12 -1.18 4.78
CA THR A 143 -1.90 -1.20 6.24
C THR A 143 -1.24 0.08 6.75
N PHE A 144 -0.44 0.73 5.90
CA PHE A 144 0.24 1.97 6.29
C PHE A 144 -0.77 3.11 6.48
N ASP A 145 -0.64 3.80 7.62
CA ASP A 145 -1.56 4.86 8.04
C ASP A 145 -1.22 6.21 7.40
N PHE A 146 -2.18 6.75 6.64
CA PHE A 146 -2.13 8.09 6.05
C PHE A 146 -3.14 9.05 6.72
N ASN A 147 -3.84 8.64 7.77
CA ASN A 147 -4.67 9.58 8.54
C ASN A 147 -3.78 10.43 9.45
N ARG A 148 -3.04 11.36 8.85
CA ARG A 148 -1.99 12.16 9.47
C ARG A 148 -2.39 13.63 9.64
N SER A 149 -1.71 14.28 10.57
CA SER A 149 -1.89 15.71 10.89
C SER A 149 -1.37 16.62 9.78
N TRP A 150 -1.74 17.90 9.83
CA TRP A 150 -1.24 18.94 8.91
C TRP A 150 0.29 18.97 8.89
N ALA A 151 0.91 18.99 10.08
CA ALA A 151 2.36 19.04 10.21
C ALA A 151 3.06 17.81 9.60
N GLU A 152 2.50 16.61 9.78
CA GLU A 152 3.04 15.39 9.15
C GLU A 152 2.90 15.42 7.62
N TYR A 153 1.77 15.88 7.08
CA TYR A 153 1.62 16.04 5.63
C TYR A 153 2.53 17.13 5.05
N ARG A 154 2.74 18.20 5.81
CA ARG A 154 3.69 19.26 5.49
C ARG A 154 5.11 18.71 5.38
N ASP A 155 5.57 18.01 6.41
CA ASP A 155 6.98 17.61 6.57
C ASP A 155 7.31 16.25 5.95
N GLY A 156 6.30 15.44 5.64
CA GLY A 156 6.46 14.09 5.11
C GLY A 156 6.39 13.01 6.18
N PHE A 157 6.07 11.78 5.77
CA PHE A 157 6.01 10.62 6.64
C PHE A 157 6.22 9.30 5.89
N GLY A 158 6.61 8.26 6.63
CA GLY A 158 6.97 6.96 6.08
C GLY A 158 8.43 6.88 5.66
N THR A 159 8.82 5.74 5.09
CA THR A 159 10.18 5.49 4.61
C THR A 159 10.19 5.64 3.10
N VAL A 160 11.10 6.45 2.58
CA VAL A 160 11.26 6.61 1.13
C VAL A 160 11.98 5.38 0.57
N GLY A 161 11.30 4.62 -0.29
CA GLY A 161 11.84 3.39 -0.84
C GLY A 161 10.91 2.70 -1.84
N LYS A 162 11.46 1.72 -2.57
CA LYS A 162 10.73 0.97 -3.61
C LYS A 162 9.58 0.15 -3.04
N ASN A 163 9.75 -0.38 -1.82
CA ASN A 163 8.83 -1.32 -1.18
C ASN A 163 8.18 -0.70 0.06
N ASP A 164 8.17 0.62 0.16
CA ASP A 164 7.73 1.34 1.34
C ASP A 164 6.56 2.25 1.00
N SER A 165 5.63 2.41 1.93
CA SER A 165 4.55 3.38 1.82
C SER A 165 5.00 4.70 2.45
N PHE A 166 4.83 5.82 1.74
CA PHE A 166 5.24 7.14 2.21
C PHE A 166 4.46 8.27 1.54
N TRP A 167 4.52 9.42 2.18
CA TRP A 167 4.19 10.73 1.64
C TRP A 167 5.43 11.61 1.71
N LEU A 168 5.91 12.13 0.59
CA LEU A 168 7.20 12.82 0.54
C LEU A 168 7.22 14.04 1.45
N SER A 169 6.29 14.98 1.24
CA SER A 169 6.11 16.25 1.97
C SER A 169 5.35 17.22 1.04
N LEU A 170 4.38 17.97 1.55
CA LEU A 170 3.75 19.05 0.78
C LEU A 170 4.74 20.17 0.49
N GLU A 171 5.56 20.55 1.48
CA GLU A 171 6.54 21.63 1.35
C GLU A 171 7.62 21.29 0.31
N ALA A 172 8.14 20.06 0.32
CA ALA A 172 9.11 19.63 -0.68
C ALA A 172 8.52 19.61 -2.09
N VAL A 173 7.29 19.12 -2.24
CA VAL A 173 6.59 19.09 -3.53
C VAL A 173 6.29 20.50 -4.03
N HIS A 174 5.89 21.42 -3.14
CA HIS A 174 5.73 22.84 -3.46
C HIS A 174 7.04 23.43 -4.01
N GLN A 175 8.15 23.28 -3.29
CA GLN A 175 9.44 23.84 -3.71
C GLN A 175 9.95 23.28 -5.04
N ILE A 176 9.65 22.02 -5.34
CA ILE A 176 10.05 21.37 -6.60
C ILE A 176 9.15 21.83 -7.74
N THR A 177 7.83 21.81 -7.55
CA THR A 177 6.86 22.22 -8.58
C THR A 177 6.82 23.73 -8.82
N GLY A 178 7.31 24.53 -7.88
CA GLY A 178 7.43 25.99 -8.02
C GLY A 178 8.59 26.45 -8.91
N ARG A 179 9.50 25.55 -9.31
CA ARG A 179 10.68 25.91 -10.13
C ARG A 179 10.47 25.81 -11.63
N GLY A 180 9.44 25.09 -12.05
CA GLY A 180 9.20 24.82 -13.46
C GLY A 180 7.97 23.96 -13.67
N SER A 181 7.63 23.74 -14.93
CA SER A 181 6.52 22.89 -15.31
C SER A 181 6.82 21.44 -14.93
N CYS A 182 5.88 20.81 -14.22
CA CYS A 182 5.94 19.40 -13.88
C CYS A 182 4.74 18.68 -14.45
N GLU A 183 4.96 17.49 -14.99
CA GLU A 183 3.89 16.55 -15.30
C GLU A 183 3.70 15.54 -14.16
N LEU A 184 2.50 14.97 -14.08
CA LEU A 184 2.12 13.98 -13.08
C LEU A 184 1.72 12.66 -13.75
N ALA A 185 2.21 11.56 -13.19
CA ALA A 185 1.70 10.22 -13.41
C ALA A 185 1.11 9.67 -12.10
N VAL A 186 -0.08 9.09 -12.18
CA VAL A 186 -0.74 8.39 -11.07
C VAL A 186 -0.93 6.94 -11.48
N GLU A 187 -0.28 6.01 -10.80
CA GLU A 187 -0.43 4.58 -11.01
C GLU A 187 -1.26 3.95 -9.91
N MET A 188 -2.08 2.98 -10.27
CA MET A 188 -3.07 2.39 -9.39
C MET A 188 -3.23 0.91 -9.72
N LYS A 189 -3.33 0.08 -8.68
CA LYS A 189 -3.65 -1.34 -8.80
C LYS A 189 -4.71 -1.72 -7.79
N GLU A 190 -5.69 -2.52 -8.18
CA GLU A 190 -6.69 -3.07 -7.26
C GLU A 190 -6.23 -4.43 -6.68
N GLY A 191 -6.97 -4.95 -5.69
CA GLY A 191 -6.61 -6.20 -5.00
C GLY A 191 -6.55 -7.44 -5.91
N SER A 192 -7.35 -7.47 -6.98
CA SER A 192 -7.35 -8.56 -7.98
C SER A 192 -6.15 -8.51 -8.93
N GLY A 193 -5.44 -7.38 -8.96
CA GLY A 193 -4.25 -7.18 -9.78
C GLY A 193 -4.44 -6.32 -11.02
N HIS A 194 -5.65 -5.87 -11.35
CA HIS A 194 -5.86 -4.92 -12.46
C HIS A 194 -5.11 -3.62 -12.19
N TYR A 195 -4.43 -3.12 -13.21
CA TYR A 195 -3.60 -1.92 -13.17
C TYR A 195 -4.15 -0.85 -14.11
N LYS A 196 -4.20 0.39 -13.64
CA LYS A 196 -4.52 1.56 -14.44
C LYS A 196 -3.60 2.72 -14.06
N TYR A 197 -3.54 3.71 -14.92
CA TYR A 197 -2.84 4.96 -14.61
C TYR A 197 -3.53 6.17 -15.22
N ALA A 198 -3.29 7.34 -14.65
CA ALA A 198 -3.70 8.64 -15.16
C ALA A 198 -2.47 9.52 -15.37
N ARG A 199 -2.50 10.40 -16.38
CA ARG A 199 -1.43 11.35 -16.65
C ARG A 199 -1.99 12.74 -16.86
N TYR A 200 -1.25 13.73 -16.38
CA TYR A 200 -1.57 15.14 -16.46
C TYR A 200 -0.31 15.87 -16.93
N SER A 201 -0.43 16.71 -17.96
CA SER A 201 0.73 17.44 -18.50
C SER A 201 1.19 18.57 -17.57
N GLN A 202 0.34 18.99 -16.63
CA GLN A 202 0.67 20.01 -15.65
C GLN A 202 0.22 19.59 -14.26
N PHE A 203 1.11 19.75 -13.30
CA PHE A 203 0.88 19.52 -11.88
C PHE A 203 1.70 20.52 -11.07
N GLY A 204 1.09 21.07 -10.03
CA GLY A 204 1.76 21.95 -9.09
C GLY A 204 1.04 22.01 -7.75
N VAL A 205 1.80 22.36 -6.73
CA VAL A 205 1.30 22.57 -5.37
C VAL A 205 1.74 23.97 -4.93
N ALA A 206 0.79 24.80 -4.50
CA ALA A 206 1.07 26.14 -4.01
C ALA A 206 1.76 26.12 -2.63
N GLY A 207 2.15 27.29 -2.11
CA GLY A 207 2.78 27.40 -0.80
C GLY A 207 1.80 27.16 0.36
N GLU A 208 2.34 27.06 1.58
CA GLU A 208 1.52 26.90 2.80
C GLU A 208 0.57 28.08 3.04
N ASP A 209 0.96 29.28 2.61
CA ASP A 209 0.15 30.51 2.65
C ASP A 209 -1.13 30.40 1.82
N ASP A 210 -1.10 29.64 0.73
CA ASP A 210 -2.29 29.24 -0.04
C ASP A 210 -2.71 27.79 0.23
N LYS A 211 -2.35 27.26 1.42
CA LYS A 211 -2.78 25.95 1.92
C LYS A 211 -2.51 24.80 0.94
N TYR A 212 -1.35 24.84 0.31
CA TYR A 212 -0.89 23.83 -0.63
C TYR A 212 -1.89 23.52 -1.75
N ARG A 213 -2.55 24.55 -2.29
CA ARG A 213 -3.55 24.41 -3.35
C ARG A 213 -3.04 23.58 -4.53
N LEU A 214 -3.85 22.62 -4.98
CA LEU A 214 -3.57 21.80 -6.15
C LEU A 214 -3.80 22.58 -7.44
N THR A 215 -2.83 22.51 -8.35
CA THR A 215 -3.01 22.79 -9.78
C THR A 215 -2.79 21.50 -10.57
N VAL A 216 -3.76 21.11 -11.40
CA VAL A 216 -3.64 19.94 -12.27
C VAL A 216 -4.41 20.17 -13.56
N GLU A 217 -3.75 19.96 -14.70
CA GLU A 217 -4.34 20.20 -16.03
C GLU A 217 -3.81 19.22 -17.09
N GLY A 218 -4.44 19.25 -18.27
CA GLY A 218 -4.00 18.50 -19.45
C GLY A 218 -4.03 16.99 -19.26
N TYR A 219 -5.17 16.46 -18.81
CA TYR A 219 -5.37 15.02 -18.67
C TYR A 219 -5.18 14.27 -20.00
N LEU A 220 -4.28 13.27 -20.01
CA LEU A 220 -3.87 12.51 -21.20
C LEU A 220 -4.53 11.11 -21.29
N LYS A 221 -5.75 10.96 -20.74
CA LYS A 221 -6.70 9.82 -20.93
C LYS A 221 -6.18 8.40 -20.69
N ARG A 222 -6.39 7.79 -19.51
CA ARG A 222 -6.17 6.34 -19.26
C ARG A 222 -6.96 5.65 -18.12
N ALA A 223 -7.35 6.36 -17.05
CA ALA A 223 -8.07 5.75 -15.90
C ALA A 223 -9.38 6.48 -15.51
N GLY A 224 -9.81 7.46 -16.32
CA GLY A 224 -10.82 8.44 -15.94
C GLY A 224 -10.19 9.66 -15.27
N ASP A 225 -10.77 10.84 -15.51
CA ASP A 225 -10.25 12.11 -15.03
C ASP A 225 -10.87 12.49 -13.67
N MET A 226 -10.41 11.84 -12.61
CA MET A 226 -10.93 12.09 -11.26
C MET A 226 -10.18 13.19 -10.53
N LEU A 227 -8.90 13.41 -10.85
CA LEU A 227 -8.09 14.40 -10.14
C LEU A 227 -8.45 15.82 -10.55
N SER A 228 -8.94 16.06 -11.78
CA SER A 228 -9.39 17.39 -12.20
C SER A 228 -10.59 17.91 -11.40
N HIS A 229 -11.39 17.04 -10.78
CA HIS A 229 -12.42 17.46 -9.82
C HIS A 229 -11.82 18.22 -8.63
N HIS A 230 -10.59 17.89 -8.27
CA HIS A 230 -9.87 18.47 -7.14
C HIS A 230 -9.01 19.68 -7.54
N ASN A 231 -8.94 20.01 -8.83
CA ASN A 231 -8.17 21.15 -9.30
C ASN A 231 -8.61 22.44 -8.61
N GLY A 232 -7.65 23.25 -8.17
CA GLY A 232 -7.85 24.52 -7.47
C GLY A 232 -8.26 24.39 -6.00
N MET A 233 -8.41 23.18 -5.46
CA MET A 233 -8.75 22.97 -4.05
C MET A 233 -7.52 23.06 -3.15
N LYS A 234 -7.74 23.52 -1.92
CA LYS A 234 -6.74 23.55 -0.85
C LYS A 234 -6.60 22.17 -0.22
N PHE A 235 -5.43 21.88 0.35
CA PHE A 235 -5.23 20.64 1.08
C PHE A 235 -5.89 20.73 2.45
N SER A 236 -6.45 19.64 2.95
CA SER A 236 -7.03 19.55 4.29
C SER A 236 -6.58 18.28 4.99
N THR A 237 -6.48 18.34 6.31
CA THR A 237 -6.22 17.22 7.23
C THR A 237 -7.27 17.21 8.34
N PHE A 238 -7.30 16.18 9.18
CA PHE A 238 -8.31 16.07 10.24
C PHE A 238 -8.24 17.24 11.25
N ASP A 239 -7.08 17.89 11.37
CA ASP A 239 -6.76 18.99 12.28
C ASP A 239 -6.65 20.38 11.60
N ASP A 240 -6.67 20.46 10.26
CA ASP A 240 -6.74 21.73 9.53
C ASP A 240 -7.71 21.61 8.33
N ASN A 241 -8.91 22.20 8.48
CA ASN A 241 -9.99 22.10 7.49
C ASN A 241 -9.95 23.26 6.50
N ASN A 242 -9.65 22.97 5.24
CA ASN A 242 -9.68 23.93 4.14
C ASN A 242 -10.68 23.53 3.03
N ASP A 243 -11.61 22.61 3.36
CA ASP A 243 -12.67 22.16 2.47
C ASP A 243 -13.64 23.32 2.14
N PRO A 244 -14.24 23.35 0.94
CA PRO A 244 -15.29 24.32 0.63
C PRO A 244 -16.55 24.12 1.49
N GLY A 245 -16.96 25.18 2.20
CA GLY A 245 -18.16 25.18 3.04
C GLY A 245 -17.94 24.56 4.42
N ASP A 246 -19.00 24.00 5.02
CA ASP A 246 -18.98 23.47 6.39
C ASP A 246 -18.65 21.97 6.48
N ILE A 247 -18.28 21.34 5.36
CA ILE A 247 -17.93 19.92 5.29
C ILE A 247 -16.51 19.73 5.85
N LYS A 248 -16.27 18.61 6.54
CA LYS A 248 -14.97 18.23 7.11
C LYS A 248 -14.55 16.84 6.64
N CYS A 249 -14.29 16.67 5.35
CA CYS A 249 -14.04 15.37 4.74
C CYS A 249 -12.79 14.69 5.32
N ALA A 250 -11.75 15.49 5.59
CA ALA A 250 -10.49 14.98 6.10
C ALA A 250 -10.60 14.26 7.46
N GLN A 251 -11.63 14.55 8.27
CA GLN A 251 -11.87 13.85 9.55
C GLN A 251 -12.16 12.37 9.39
N ARG A 252 -12.64 11.94 8.21
CA ARG A 252 -12.97 10.53 7.93
C ARG A 252 -12.05 9.90 6.89
N PHE A 253 -11.45 10.70 6.02
CA PHE A 253 -10.88 10.22 4.76
C PHE A 253 -9.38 10.47 4.60
N GLY A 254 -8.68 10.92 5.66
CA GLY A 254 -7.26 11.25 5.57
C GLY A 254 -7.00 12.56 4.81
N GLY A 255 -5.74 12.93 4.64
CA GLY A 255 -5.38 14.22 4.02
C GLY A 255 -5.50 14.21 2.50
N TRP A 256 -6.18 15.20 1.93
CA TRP A 256 -6.37 15.35 0.48
C TRP A 256 -6.79 16.79 0.09
N TRP A 257 -6.83 17.06 -1.22
CA TRP A 257 -7.43 18.27 -1.79
C TRP A 257 -8.93 18.05 -1.99
N PHE A 258 -9.78 18.41 -1.02
CA PHE A 258 -11.22 18.13 -1.09
C PHE A 258 -12.02 19.26 -1.74
N ARG A 259 -13.09 18.90 -2.47
CA ARG A 259 -14.07 19.86 -3.02
C ARG A 259 -15.46 19.66 -2.45
N GLN A 260 -16.05 18.50 -2.71
CA GLN A 260 -17.29 17.99 -2.12
C GLN A 260 -16.97 16.58 -1.62
N CYS A 261 -16.04 16.54 -0.67
CA CYS A 261 -15.17 15.40 -0.46
C CYS A 261 -14.42 15.03 -1.75
N PHE A 262 -14.63 13.84 -2.31
CA PHE A 262 -13.72 13.36 -3.34
C PHE A 262 -14.35 12.42 -4.36
N LEU A 263 -13.85 12.49 -5.61
CA LEU A 263 -14.00 11.44 -6.62
C LEU A 263 -12.83 10.45 -6.61
N CYS A 264 -11.68 10.87 -6.10
CA CYS A 264 -10.52 10.03 -5.82
C CYS A 264 -9.79 10.54 -4.59
N ASN A 265 -9.25 9.65 -3.78
CA ASN A 265 -8.38 9.98 -2.68
C ASN A 265 -7.39 8.83 -2.47
N LEU A 266 -6.16 8.99 -2.94
CA LEU A 266 -5.13 7.95 -2.85
C LEU A 266 -4.62 7.76 -1.41
N ASN A 267 -4.91 8.71 -0.53
CA ASN A 267 -4.56 8.66 0.89
C ASN A 267 -5.68 8.06 1.75
N TYR A 268 -6.83 7.69 1.14
CA TYR A 268 -7.97 7.12 1.84
C TYR A 268 -7.58 5.94 2.77
N PRO A 269 -8.06 5.92 4.03
CA PRO A 269 -7.77 4.84 4.97
C PRO A 269 -8.11 3.46 4.40
N GLY A 270 -7.12 2.56 4.40
CA GLY A 270 -7.32 1.19 3.91
C GLY A 270 -7.07 0.98 2.42
N GLY A 271 -6.47 1.92 1.69
CA GLY A 271 -5.83 1.60 0.40
C GLY A 271 -5.93 2.62 -0.74
N GLY A 272 -6.69 3.69 -0.59
CA GLY A 272 -6.89 4.68 -1.65
C GLY A 272 -8.08 4.37 -2.56
N THR A 273 -8.68 5.42 -3.14
CA THR A 273 -9.86 5.34 -4.00
C THR A 273 -9.68 6.13 -5.31
N TRP A 274 -10.28 5.64 -6.39
CA TRP A 274 -10.35 6.30 -7.69
C TRP A 274 -11.61 5.87 -8.44
N HIS A 275 -12.69 6.64 -8.37
CA HIS A 275 -13.95 6.26 -9.02
C HIS A 275 -13.81 6.28 -10.56
N PRO A 276 -14.50 5.42 -11.35
CA PRO A 276 -15.17 4.18 -10.95
C PRO A 276 -14.20 2.99 -10.94
N PHE A 277 -12.88 3.22 -10.99
CA PHE A 277 -11.92 2.12 -10.92
C PHE A 277 -12.00 1.40 -9.57
N THR A 278 -12.38 2.12 -8.52
CA THR A 278 -12.75 1.56 -7.23
C THR A 278 -14.25 1.70 -6.98
N ASP A 279 -14.87 0.66 -6.41
CA ASP A 279 -16.21 0.66 -5.82
C ASP A 279 -16.15 0.12 -4.36
N GLU A 280 -17.30 -0.21 -3.76
CA GLU A 280 -17.36 -0.71 -2.37
C GLU A 280 -16.58 -2.02 -2.14
N GLU A 281 -16.33 -2.82 -3.19
CA GLU A 281 -15.58 -4.08 -3.10
C GLU A 281 -14.10 -3.90 -3.48
N PHE A 282 -13.78 -2.93 -4.34
CA PHE A 282 -12.44 -2.76 -4.92
C PHE A 282 -11.74 -1.48 -4.46
N ILE A 283 -11.16 -1.50 -3.25
CA ILE A 283 -10.20 -0.45 -2.82
C ILE A 283 -8.85 -0.68 -3.51
N LEU A 284 -8.05 0.36 -3.75
CA LEU A 284 -6.71 0.18 -4.32
C LEU A 284 -5.82 -0.61 -3.33
N SER A 285 -4.96 -1.47 -3.86
CA SER A 285 -3.95 -2.23 -3.10
C SER A 285 -2.57 -1.61 -3.24
N TYR A 286 -2.35 -0.85 -4.33
CA TYR A 286 -1.15 -0.09 -4.61
C TYR A 286 -1.52 1.23 -5.28
N THR A 287 -0.87 2.31 -4.87
CA THR A 287 -0.99 3.64 -5.49
C THR A 287 0.36 4.31 -5.55
N ARG A 288 0.65 5.03 -6.62
CA ARG A 288 1.87 5.82 -6.72
C ARG A 288 1.63 7.12 -7.48
N MET A 289 1.95 8.25 -6.87
CA MET A 289 2.00 9.55 -7.54
C MET A 289 3.45 9.91 -7.82
N MET A 290 3.75 10.28 -9.05
CA MET A 290 5.10 10.65 -9.47
C MET A 290 5.07 11.89 -10.34
N ILE A 291 6.04 12.77 -10.11
CA ILE A 291 6.19 13.99 -10.89
C ILE A 291 7.50 13.97 -11.68
N ARG A 292 7.49 14.61 -12.84
CA ARG A 292 8.69 14.85 -13.64
C ARG A 292 8.67 16.30 -14.10
N CYS A 293 9.66 17.06 -13.64
CA CYS A 293 9.76 18.50 -13.90
C CYS A 293 10.78 18.78 -15.00
N GLU A 294 10.58 19.83 -15.78
CA GLU A 294 11.50 20.29 -16.82
C GLU A 294 12.85 20.74 -16.27
#